data_AF-A0A838GKJ4-F1
#
_entry.id   AF-A0A838GKJ4-F1
#
_cell.length_a   1.000
_cell.length_b   1.000
_cell.length_c   1.000
_cell.angle_alpha   90.00
_cell.angle_beta   90.00
_cell.angle_gamma   90.00
#
_symmetry.space_group_name_H-M   'P 1'
#
loop_
_entity.id
_entity.type
_entity.pdbx_description
1 polymer ?
#
loop_
_entity_poly.entity_id
_entity_poly.type
_entity_poly.pdbx_seq_one_letter_code
_entity_poly.pdbx_strand_id
1 'polypeptide(L)'
;MPRGVLAIGERVQLTDPRGRHHTLTLEAGRLFHTHKGALAHDDLIGSPEGVVVTSTGKVDYLALRPLLQDFVLSMPRGATVVYPKDAAQIVGLADIFPGALVVEAGAGSAALTCSLLRAVGERGR
;
A
#
# COMPACT_ATOMS: atom_id res chain seq x y z
N MET A 1 -0.06 -4.64 -11.44
CA MET A 1 0.82 -3.66 -10.77
C MET A 1 1.24 -2.63 -11.80
N PRO A 2 1.12 -1.33 -11.53
CA PRO A 2 1.69 -0.30 -12.41
C PRO A 2 3.17 -0.64 -12.63
N ARG A 3 3.58 -0.68 -13.90
CA ARG A 3 4.97 -0.90 -14.28
C ARG A 3 5.50 0.43 -14.79
N GLY A 4 6.61 0.90 -14.24
CA GLY A 4 7.22 2.16 -14.63
C GLY A 4 7.71 2.99 -13.44
N VAL A 5 8.17 4.19 -13.76
CA VAL A 5 8.62 5.19 -12.80
C VAL A 5 7.50 5.58 -11.84
N LEU A 6 7.87 6.05 -10.66
CA LEU A 6 6.92 6.58 -9.68
C LEU A 6 6.32 7.89 -10.20
N ALA A 7 5.01 8.03 -10.10
CA ALA A 7 4.29 9.19 -10.63
C ALA A 7 3.47 9.92 -9.56
N ILE A 8 3.12 11.17 -9.86
CA ILE A 8 2.23 11.98 -9.02
C ILE A 8 0.89 11.23 -8.82
N GLY A 9 0.36 11.26 -7.60
CA GLY A 9 -0.86 10.55 -7.22
C GLY A 9 -0.65 9.08 -6.88
N GLU A 10 0.52 8.49 -7.21
CA GLU A 10 0.84 7.15 -6.75
C GLU A 10 1.16 7.14 -5.26
N ARG A 11 0.84 6.00 -4.63
CA ARG A 11 1.12 5.77 -3.22
C ARG A 11 2.41 4.98 -3.09
N VAL A 12 3.30 5.45 -2.23
CA VAL A 12 4.64 4.91 -2.01
C VAL A 12 4.82 4.61 -0.53
N GLN A 13 5.50 3.50 -0.27
CA GLN A 13 5.94 3.05 1.03
C GLN A 13 7.44 3.35 1.16
N LEU A 14 7.79 4.23 2.09
CA LEU A 14 9.17 4.48 2.48
C LEU A 14 9.52 3.57 3.66
N THR A 15 10.64 2.84 3.55
CA THR A 15 11.13 1.97 4.61
C THR A 15 12.47 2.48 5.12
N ASP A 16 12.54 2.78 6.41
CA ASP A 16 13.77 3.25 7.06
C ASP A 16 14.71 2.07 7.41
N PRO A 17 15.97 2.32 7.84
CA PRO A 17 16.92 1.25 8.16
C PRO A 17 16.54 0.40 9.38
N ARG A 18 15.54 0.84 10.16
CA ARG A 18 14.96 0.07 11.27
C ARG A 18 13.73 -0.74 10.82
N GLY A 19 13.43 -0.75 9.53
CA GLY A 19 12.27 -1.44 8.96
C GLY A 19 10.94 -0.72 9.23
N ARG A 20 10.95 0.55 9.66
CA ARG A 20 9.70 1.29 9.87
C ARG A 20 9.17 1.79 8.54
N HIS A 21 7.87 1.59 8.35
CA HIS A 21 7.18 1.97 7.13
C HIS A 21 6.44 3.29 7.27
N HIS A 22 6.52 4.10 6.23
CA HIS A 22 5.77 5.34 6.07
C HIS A 22 5.09 5.34 4.71
N THR A 23 3.76 5.42 4.70
CA THR A 23 2.99 5.47 3.45
C THR A 23 2.62 6.91 3.13
N LEU A 24 2.89 7.34 1.90
CA LEU A 24 2.56 8.69 1.42
C LEU A 24 2.04 8.63 -0.01
N THR A 25 1.29 9.66 -0.40
CA THR A 25 0.87 9.89 -1.79
C THR A 25 1.80 10.93 -2.40
N LEU A 26 2.38 10.62 -3.57
CA LEU A 26 3.30 11.51 -4.26
C LEU A 26 2.58 12.73 -4.81
N GLU A 27 3.18 13.89 -4.57
CA GLU A 27 2.65 15.21 -4.93
C GLU A 27 3.84 16.11 -5.24
N ALA A 28 3.82 16.79 -6.39
CA ALA A 28 4.94 17.62 -6.82
C ALA A 28 5.19 18.79 -5.86
N GLY A 29 6.46 19.10 -5.58
CA GLY A 29 6.88 20.18 -4.69
C GLY A 29 6.58 19.96 -3.20
N ARG A 30 6.03 18.79 -2.82
CA ARG A 30 5.69 18.50 -1.41
C ARG A 30 6.87 17.85 -0.69
N LEU A 31 6.97 18.14 0.61
CA LEU A 31 7.95 17.54 1.52
C LEU A 31 7.27 16.58 2.49
N PHE A 32 7.79 15.36 2.59
CA PHE A 32 7.45 14.41 3.63
C PHE A 32 8.36 14.61 4.84
N HIS A 33 7.76 14.91 6.00
CA HIS A 33 8.51 15.22 7.22
C HIS A 33 8.52 14.04 8.18
N THR A 34 9.70 13.73 8.71
CA THR A 34 9.90 12.77 9.79
C THR A 34 10.71 13.41 10.91
N HIS A 35 10.80 12.74 12.05
CA HIS A 35 11.76 13.07 13.11
C HIS A 35 13.23 12.99 12.65
N LYS A 36 13.51 12.41 11.48
CA LYS A 36 14.84 12.26 10.86
C LYS A 36 15.05 13.23 9.69
N GLY A 37 14.30 14.32 9.65
CA GLY A 37 14.36 15.31 8.58
C GLY A 37 13.28 15.12 7.50
N ALA A 38 13.42 15.90 6.43
CA ALA A 38 12.48 15.97 5.33
C ALA A 38 12.99 15.21 4.10
N LEU A 39 12.05 14.73 3.30
CA LEU A 39 12.26 14.11 1.98
C LEU A 39 11.41 14.85 0.96
N ALA A 40 12.00 15.26 -0.17
CA ALA A 40 11.24 15.86 -1.25
C ALA A 40 10.55 14.76 -2.06
N HIS A 41 9.26 14.95 -2.34
CA HIS A 41 8.53 14.03 -3.22
C HIS A 41 9.12 14.05 -4.64
N ASP A 42 9.69 15.17 -5.05
CA ASP A 42 10.31 15.33 -6.37
C ASP A 42 11.55 14.44 -6.55
N ASP A 43 12.22 14.01 -5.47
CA ASP A 43 13.33 13.03 -5.53
C ASP A 43 12.82 11.62 -5.87
N LEU A 44 11.53 11.35 -5.60
CA LEU A 44 10.87 10.08 -5.87
C LEU A 44 10.17 10.09 -7.23
N ILE A 45 9.52 11.19 -7.60
CA ILE A 45 8.77 11.32 -8.85
C ILE A 45 9.72 11.17 -10.04
N GLY A 46 9.38 10.29 -10.98
CA GLY A 46 10.21 9.98 -12.15
C GLY A 46 11.32 8.96 -11.88
N SER A 47 11.58 8.60 -10.62
CA SER A 47 12.52 7.55 -10.25
C SER A 47 11.91 6.15 -10.42
N PRO A 48 12.71 5.12 -10.67
CA PRO A 48 12.22 3.74 -10.64
C PRO A 48 11.81 3.32 -9.22
N GLU A 49 10.97 2.30 -9.14
CA GLU A 49 10.68 1.63 -7.87
C GLU A 49 11.95 0.96 -7.32
N GLY A 50 12.10 0.95 -6.00
CA GLY A 50 13.30 0.43 -5.32
C GLY A 50 14.43 1.44 -5.17
N VAL A 51 14.20 2.71 -5.53
CA VAL A 51 15.15 3.79 -5.29
C VAL A 51 15.35 4.04 -3.80
N VAL A 52 16.58 4.39 -3.42
CA VAL A 52 16.91 4.86 -2.08
C VAL A 52 17.03 6.39 -2.12
N VAL A 53 16.28 7.06 -1.23
CA VAL A 53 16.33 8.52 -1.07
C VAL A 53 16.82 8.86 0.33
N THR A 54 17.66 9.89 0.43
CA THR A 54 18.28 10.31 1.70
C THR A 54 17.58 11.55 2.23
N SER A 55 17.12 11.51 3.48
CA SER A 55 16.50 12.66 4.13
C SER A 55 17.52 13.75 4.45
N THR A 56 17.05 14.97 4.71
CA THR A 56 17.92 16.07 5.20
C THR A 56 18.66 15.75 6.50
N GLY A 57 18.13 14.81 7.30
CA GLY A 57 18.80 14.27 8.50
C GLY A 57 19.78 13.12 8.22
N LYS A 58 20.18 12.91 6.96
CA LYS A 58 21.12 11.87 6.51
C LYS A 58 20.67 10.45 6.82
N VAL A 59 19.38 10.16 6.70
CA VAL A 59 18.84 8.80 6.82
C VAL A 59 18.30 8.35 5.47
N ASP A 60 18.70 7.16 5.07
CA ASP A 60 18.27 6.53 3.83
C ASP A 60 16.92 5.84 3.99
N TYR A 61 16.08 5.97 2.96
CA TYR A 61 14.76 5.35 2.87
C TYR A 61 14.64 4.61 1.55
N LEU A 62 14.25 3.34 1.60
CA LEU A 62 13.90 2.56 0.42
C LEU A 62 12.45 2.86 0.03
N ALA A 63 12.23 3.27 -1.22
CA ALA A 63 10.91 3.57 -1.75
C ALA A 63 10.35 2.44 -2.62
N LEU A 64 9.21 1.88 -2.21
CA LEU A 64 8.51 0.81 -2.93
C LEU A 64 7.03 1.15 -3.07
N ARG A 65 6.32 0.58 -4.05
CA ARG A 65 4.86 0.62 -4.05
C ARG A 65 4.35 -0.29 -2.93
N PRO A 66 3.35 0.14 -2.15
CA PRO A 66 2.84 -0.67 -1.05
C PRO A 66 2.24 -1.97 -1.59
N LEU A 67 2.57 -3.08 -0.94
CA LEU A 67 1.85 -4.32 -1.13
C LEU A 67 0.43 -4.19 -0.55
N LEU A 68 -0.45 -5.14 -0.87
CA LEU A 68 -1.81 -5.13 -0.31
C LEU A 68 -1.78 -5.17 1.23
N GLN A 69 -0.89 -5.99 1.80
CA GLN A 69 -0.74 -6.06 3.26
C GLN A 69 -0.33 -4.71 3.86
N ASP A 70 0.57 -3.98 3.20
CA ASP A 70 1.06 -2.68 3.65
C ASP A 70 -0.08 -1.66 3.64
N PHE A 71 -0.89 -1.69 2.58
CA PHE A 71 -2.07 -0.85 2.48
C PHE A 71 -3.09 -1.19 3.58
N VAL A 72 -3.44 -2.46 3.77
CA VAL A 72 -4.42 -2.87 4.79
C VAL A 72 -3.98 -2.50 6.20
N LEU A 73 -2.67 -2.53 6.48
CA LEU A 73 -2.14 -2.16 7.79
C LEU A 73 -2.05 -0.64 8.01
N SER A 74 -1.93 0.14 6.95
CA SER A 74 -1.81 1.61 7.01
C SER A 74 -3.10 2.37 6.69
N MET A 75 -4.14 1.70 6.20
CA MET A 75 -5.38 2.35 5.79
C MET A 75 -6.11 3.03 6.96
N PRO A 76 -6.83 4.14 6.70
CA PRO A 76 -7.70 4.76 7.70
C PRO A 76 -8.73 3.76 8.21
N ARG A 77 -8.89 3.68 9.54
CA ARG A 77 -9.81 2.74 10.18
C ARG A 77 -11.05 3.48 10.67
N GLY A 78 -12.19 3.20 10.04
CA GLY A 78 -13.52 3.55 10.57
C GLY A 78 -14.14 2.41 11.39
N ALA A 79 -13.68 1.18 11.15
CA ALA A 79 -14.07 -0.03 11.86
C ALA A 79 -12.86 -0.99 11.96
N THR A 80 -12.97 -1.99 12.84
CA THR A 80 -11.99 -3.08 12.96
C THR A 80 -11.82 -3.79 11.61
N VAL A 81 -10.57 -4.02 11.22
CA VAL A 81 -10.23 -4.63 9.92
C VAL A 81 -9.96 -6.12 10.06
N VAL A 82 -10.27 -6.88 9.00
CA VAL A 82 -9.80 -8.26 8.84
C VAL A 82 -8.33 -8.20 8.41
N TYR A 83 -7.45 -8.80 9.21
CA TYR A 83 -6.01 -8.82 8.94
C TYR A 83 -5.65 -9.81 7.83
N PRO A 84 -4.49 -9.65 7.16
CA PRO A 84 -4.09 -10.50 6.04
C PRO A 84 -4.11 -12.01 6.34
N LYS A 85 -3.77 -12.42 7.57
CA LYS A 85 -3.80 -13.84 7.95
C LYS A 85 -5.21 -14.43 7.83
N ASP A 86 -6.21 -13.69 8.28
CA ASP A 86 -7.59 -14.16 8.33
C ASP A 86 -8.26 -14.01 6.97
N ALA A 87 -7.96 -12.93 6.25
CA ALA A 87 -8.42 -12.75 4.88
C ALA A 87 -7.94 -13.89 3.96
N ALA A 88 -6.68 -14.32 4.09
CA ALA A 88 -6.16 -15.45 3.33
C ALA A 88 -6.90 -16.77 3.65
N GLN A 89 -7.20 -17.02 4.93
CA GLN A 89 -7.98 -18.18 5.35
C GLN A 89 -9.43 -18.11 4.83
N ILE A 90 -10.09 -16.96 4.89
CA ILE A 90 -11.44 -16.77 4.35
C ILE A 90 -11.48 -17.07 2.85
N VAL A 91 -10.55 -16.51 2.08
CA VAL A 91 -10.46 -16.74 0.63
C VAL A 91 -10.27 -18.22 0.32
N GLY A 92 -9.36 -18.89 1.02
CA GLY A 92 -9.08 -20.31 0.79
C GLY A 92 -10.21 -21.24 1.24
N LEU A 93 -10.79 -21.02 2.42
CA LEU A 93 -11.84 -21.87 2.99
C LEU A 93 -13.19 -21.70 2.30
N ALA A 94 -13.51 -20.49 1.82
CA ALA A 94 -14.73 -20.22 1.07
C ALA A 94 -14.62 -20.58 -0.42
N ASP A 95 -13.50 -21.19 -0.85
CA ASP A 95 -13.21 -21.59 -2.23
C ASP A 95 -13.47 -20.43 -3.23
N ILE A 96 -12.93 -19.25 -2.91
CA ILE A 96 -13.11 -18.08 -3.77
C ILE A 96 -12.14 -18.15 -4.94
N PHE A 97 -12.69 -18.20 -6.15
CA PHE A 97 -11.93 -18.33 -7.40
C PHE A 97 -12.23 -17.20 -8.41
N PRO A 98 -11.39 -17.01 -9.44
CA PRO A 98 -11.64 -16.03 -10.48
C PRO A 98 -12.98 -16.24 -11.20
N GLY A 99 -13.86 -15.23 -11.20
CA GLY A 99 -15.21 -15.31 -11.74
C GLY A 99 -16.29 -15.64 -10.71
N ALA A 100 -15.93 -15.90 -9.46
CA ALA A 100 -16.91 -16.11 -8.39
C ALA A 100 -17.76 -14.85 -8.15
N LEU A 101 -19.00 -15.06 -7.71
CA LEU A 101 -19.89 -14.04 -7.15
C LEU A 101 -19.79 -14.12 -5.62
N VAL A 102 -19.31 -13.07 -4.97
CA VAL A 102 -19.09 -13.03 -3.52
C VAL A 102 -19.92 -11.92 -2.90
N VAL A 103 -20.67 -12.25 -1.85
CA VAL A 103 -21.41 -11.26 -1.05
C VAL A 103 -20.64 -10.99 0.24
N GLU A 104 -20.22 -9.74 0.42
CA GLU A 104 -19.67 -9.23 1.67
C GLU A 104 -20.70 -8.32 2.35
N ALA A 105 -21.02 -8.60 3.62
CA ALA A 105 -21.92 -7.77 4.42
C ALA A 105 -21.15 -7.15 5.59
N GLY A 106 -21.15 -5.83 5.65
CA GLY A 106 -20.32 -5.06 6.58
C GLY A 106 -18.93 -4.78 5.99
N ALA A 107 -18.85 -3.88 5.01
CA ALA A 107 -17.59 -3.55 4.35
C ALA A 107 -16.56 -2.92 5.32
N GLY A 108 -17.01 -2.20 6.35
CA GLY A 108 -16.13 -1.54 7.31
C GLY A 108 -15.10 -0.64 6.60
N SER A 109 -13.81 -0.83 6.92
CA SER A 109 -12.72 -0.12 6.22
C SER A 109 -12.32 -0.78 4.89
N ALA A 110 -13.06 -1.78 4.40
CA ALA A 110 -12.85 -2.52 3.15
C ALA A 110 -11.56 -3.36 3.06
N ALA A 111 -10.98 -3.74 4.20
CA ALA A 111 -9.76 -4.55 4.25
C ALA A 111 -9.96 -5.95 3.65
N LEU A 112 -11.05 -6.64 4.01
CA LEU A 112 -11.40 -7.95 3.44
C LEU A 112 -11.80 -7.79 1.97
N THR A 113 -12.62 -6.80 1.64
CA THR A 113 -13.01 -6.43 0.27
C THR A 113 -11.80 -6.39 -0.68
N CYS A 114 -10.68 -5.79 -0.26
CA CYS A 114 -9.48 -5.71 -1.09
C CYS A 114 -8.90 -7.09 -1.45
N SER A 115 -8.95 -8.05 -0.52
CA SER A 115 -8.52 -9.44 -0.77
C SER A 115 -9.52 -10.18 -1.65
N LEU A 116 -10.83 -9.97 -1.43
CA LEU A 116 -11.90 -10.56 -2.24
C LEU A 116 -11.81 -10.11 -3.70
N LEU A 117 -11.68 -8.81 -3.96
CA LEU A 117 -11.55 -8.26 -5.31
C LEU A 117 -10.34 -8.84 -6.07
N ARG A 118 -9.23 -9.12 -5.38
CA ARG A 118 -8.09 -9.81 -6.01
C ARG A 118 -8.36 -11.27 -6.31
N ALA A 119 -9.07 -11.97 -5.42
CA ALA A 119 -9.39 -13.39 -5.58
C ALA A 119 -10.41 -13.64 -6.71
N VAL A 120 -11.47 -12.83 -6.78
CA VAL A 120 -12.54 -12.98 -7.79
C VAL A 120 -12.10 -12.51 -9.18
N GLY A 121 -11.04 -11.71 -9.29
CA GLY A 121 -10.46 -11.28 -10.57
C GLY A 121 -11.38 -10.37 -11.41
N GLU A 122 -10.95 -10.04 -12.63
CA GLU A 122 -11.60 -9.02 -13.48
C GLU A 122 -13.05 -9.35 -13.90
N ARG A 123 -13.41 -10.64 -13.87
CA ARG A 123 -14.74 -11.12 -14.26
C ARG A 123 -15.63 -11.51 -13.09
N GLY A 124 -15.07 -11.53 -11.88
CA GLY A 124 -15.81 -11.80 -10.65
C GLY A 124 -16.68 -10.62 -10.23
N ARG A 125 -17.58 -10.87 -9.28
CA ARG A 125 -18.58 -9.90 -8.84
C ARG A 125 -18.75 -9.92 -7.33
#